data_AF-A0A9E1ZAX1-F1
#
_entry.id   AF-A0A9E1ZAX1-F1
#
_cell.length_a   1.000
_cell.length_b   1.000
_cell.length_c   1.000
_cell.angle_alpha   90.00
_cell.angle_beta   90.00
_cell.angle_gamma   90.00
#
_symmetry.space_group_name_H-M   'P 1'
#
loop_
_entity.id
_entity.type
_entity.pdbx_description
1 polymer ?
#
loop_
_entity_poly.entity_id
_entity_poly.type
_entity_poly.pdbx_seq_one_letter_code
_entity_poly.pdbx_strand_id
1 'polypeptide(L)'
;TVEAFIGAVYLDLGIEEADLFIDKFILKKLENIIDQGLHIDPKSHFQEVCQDELGITPHYDLLKDEGPDHDKKFTIGAYIGEELIAEGIGSSKQKAEDDAARNALKIKGWMEHTTKSPAE
;
A
#
# COMPACT_ATOMS: atom_id res chain seq x y z
N THR A 1 8.72 5.24 20.73
CA THR A 1 8.60 4.68 19.37
C THR A 1 9.77 3.73 19.12
N VAL A 2 9.82 3.04 17.99
CA VAL A 2 10.98 2.19 17.63
C VAL A 2 12.27 3.02 17.58
N GLU A 3 12.20 4.27 17.11
CA GLU A 3 13.38 5.16 17.08
C GLU A 3 13.92 5.46 18.47
N ALA A 4 13.03 5.66 19.46
CA ALA A 4 13.46 5.91 20.85
C ALA A 4 14.16 4.70 21.47
N PHE A 5 13.77 3.48 21.09
CA PHE A 5 14.43 2.26 21.56
C PHE A 5 15.81 2.06 20.91
N ILE A 6 15.92 2.30 19.59
CA ILE A 6 17.21 2.29 18.88
C ILE A 6 18.16 3.34 19.49
N GLY A 7 17.65 4.52 19.82
CA GLY A 7 18.41 5.56 20.49
C GLY A 7 18.95 5.14 21.86
N ALA A 8 18.18 4.40 22.65
CA ALA A 8 18.65 3.85 23.93
C ALA A 8 19.76 2.80 23.74
N VAL A 9 19.60 1.89 22.78
CA VAL A 9 20.63 0.89 22.44
C VAL A 9 21.93 1.57 22.00
N TYR A 10 21.84 2.61 21.17
CA TYR A 10 23.01 3.39 20.77
C TYR A 10 23.70 4.08 21.96
N LEU A 11 22.93 4.68 22.86
CA LEU A 11 23.48 5.37 24.04
C LEU A 11 24.13 4.40 25.04
N ASP A 12 23.59 3.20 25.18
CA ASP A 12 24.07 2.21 26.16
C ASP A 12 25.20 1.32 25.61
N LEU A 13 25.16 0.94 24.33
CA LEU A 13 26.04 -0.08 23.74
C LEU A 13 26.89 0.44 22.57
N GLY A 14 26.70 1.68 22.14
CA GLY A 14 27.45 2.30 21.05
C GLY A 14 26.92 1.98 19.65
N ILE A 15 27.59 2.53 18.64
CA ILE A 15 27.14 2.48 17.24
C ILE A 15 27.15 1.08 16.65
N GLU A 16 28.17 0.28 16.94
CA GLU A 16 28.37 -1.04 16.34
C GLU A 16 27.25 -2.02 16.76
N GLU A 17 26.88 -2.00 18.04
CA GLU A 17 25.81 -2.86 18.57
C GLU A 17 24.42 -2.39 18.12
N ALA A 18 24.22 -1.08 17.98
CA ALA A 18 22.99 -0.54 17.42
C ALA A 18 22.81 -0.94 15.95
N ASP A 19 23.88 -0.91 15.16
CA ASP A 19 23.87 -1.27 13.73
C ASP A 19 23.54 -2.77 13.56
N LEU A 20 24.22 -3.64 14.32
CA LEU A 20 23.92 -5.08 14.35
C LEU A 20 22.47 -5.39 14.76
N PHE A 21 21.92 -4.61 15.70
CA PHE A 21 20.53 -4.74 16.11
C PHE A 21 19.56 -4.36 14.97
N ILE A 22 19.83 -3.26 14.27
CA ILE A 22 19.03 -2.81 13.12
C ILE A 22 19.06 -3.86 12.01
N ASP A 23 20.25 -4.33 11.62
CA ASP A 23 20.40 -5.34 10.56
C ASP A 23 19.63 -6.62 10.87
N LYS A 24 19.79 -7.12 12.09
CA LYS A 24 19.26 -8.43 12.49
C LYS A 24 17.75 -8.44 12.71
N PHE A 25 17.19 -7.36 13.24
CA PHE A 25 15.80 -7.34 13.69
C PHE A 25 14.88 -6.42 12.87
N ILE A 26 15.42 -5.38 12.24
CA ILE A 26 14.66 -4.43 11.44
C ILE A 26 14.81 -4.78 9.95
N LEU A 27 16.03 -4.79 9.40
CA LEU A 27 16.24 -4.96 7.95
C LEU A 27 15.82 -6.34 7.45
N LYS A 28 16.18 -7.40 8.17
CA LYS A 28 15.75 -8.78 7.82
C LYS A 28 14.22 -8.95 7.82
N LYS A 29 13.52 -8.18 8.66
CA LYS A 29 12.05 -8.17 8.69
C LYS A 29 11.49 -7.32 7.55
N LEU A 30 12.18 -6.25 7.18
CA LEU A 30 11.83 -5.36 6.07
C LEU A 30 11.91 -6.07 4.72
N GLU A 31 12.95 -6.87 4.47
CA GLU A 31 13.07 -7.68 3.24
C GLU A 31 11.85 -8.58 3.04
N ASN A 32 11.37 -9.24 4.09
CA ASN A 32 10.17 -10.07 4.04
C ASN A 32 8.87 -9.27 3.80
N ILE A 33 8.82 -8.00 4.20
CA ILE A 33 7.64 -7.14 4.02
C ILE A 33 7.61 -6.55 2.61
N ILE A 34 8.77 -6.19 2.07
CA ILE A 34 8.94 -5.68 0.71
C ILE A 34 8.58 -6.77 -0.32
N ASP A 35 9.03 -8.01 -0.10
CA ASP A 35 8.76 -9.15 -1.00
C ASP A 35 7.25 -9.48 -1.10
N GLN A 36 6.46 -9.14 -0.07
CA GLN A 36 5.01 -9.32 -0.06
C GLN A 36 4.22 -8.15 -0.69
N GLY A 37 4.89 -7.12 -1.23
CA GLY A 37 4.23 -5.97 -1.86
C GLY A 37 3.33 -5.17 -0.90
N LEU A 38 3.60 -5.27 0.40
CA LEU A 38 2.74 -4.74 1.48
C LEU A 38 3.00 -3.27 1.83
N HIS A 39 3.95 -2.62 1.14
CA HIS A 39 4.49 -1.32 1.59
C HIS A 39 3.96 -0.10 0.81
N ILE A 40 3.12 -0.29 -0.21
CA ILE A 40 2.51 0.84 -0.93
C ILE A 40 1.02 0.80 -0.68
N ASP A 41 0.52 1.81 0.04
CA ASP A 41 -0.91 2.08 0.17
C ASP A 41 -1.45 2.36 -1.24
N PRO A 42 -2.27 1.47 -1.81
CA PRO A 42 -2.64 1.55 -3.22
C PRO A 42 -3.48 2.79 -3.50
N LYS A 43 -4.21 3.32 -2.50
CA LYS A 43 -5.00 4.53 -2.64
C LYS A 43 -4.10 5.77 -2.74
N SER A 44 -3.10 5.88 -1.87
CA SER A 44 -2.14 6.97 -1.88
C SER A 44 -1.36 6.98 -3.18
N HIS A 45 -0.86 5.82 -3.63
CA HIS A 45 -0.17 5.69 -4.91
C HIS A 45 -1.07 6.06 -6.10
N PHE A 46 -2.31 5.58 -6.11
CA PHE A 46 -3.25 5.94 -7.17
C PHE A 46 -3.54 7.44 -7.19
N GLN A 47 -3.68 8.07 -6.03
CA GLN A 47 -3.88 9.52 -5.92
C GLN A 47 -2.68 10.31 -6.42
N GLU A 48 -1.46 9.94 -6.01
CA GLU A 48 -0.21 10.59 -6.45
C GLU A 48 -0.07 10.52 -7.97
N VAL A 49 -0.18 9.32 -8.55
CA VAL A 49 -0.02 9.15 -10.01
C VAL A 49 -1.13 9.87 -10.80
N CYS A 50 -2.39 9.85 -10.32
CA CYS A 50 -3.46 10.62 -10.97
C CYS A 50 -3.20 12.13 -10.94
N GLN A 51 -2.68 12.64 -9.82
CA GLN A 51 -2.36 14.05 -9.66
C GLN A 51 -1.17 14.47 -10.53
N ASP A 52 -0.16 13.61 -10.65
CA ASP A 52 1.04 13.87 -11.44
C ASP A 52 0.78 13.77 -12.95
N GLU A 53 0.11 12.71 -13.41
CA GLU A 53 -0.10 12.44 -14.84
C GLU A 53 -1.25 13.26 -15.43
N LEU A 54 -2.32 13.48 -14.66
CA LEU A 54 -3.58 14.06 -15.16
C LEU A 54 -3.97 15.36 -14.45
N GLY A 55 -3.35 15.71 -13.33
CA GLY A 55 -3.74 16.87 -12.54
C GLY A 55 -5.11 16.72 -11.85
N ILE A 56 -5.65 15.50 -11.76
CA ILE A 56 -6.99 15.22 -11.24
C ILE A 56 -6.87 14.35 -10.00
N THR A 57 -7.55 14.75 -8.92
CA THR A 57 -7.68 13.90 -7.72
C THR A 57 -8.76 12.82 -7.96
N PRO A 58 -8.43 11.52 -7.83
CA PRO A 58 -9.40 10.45 -7.99
C PRO A 58 -10.38 10.42 -6.83
N HIS A 59 -11.56 9.85 -7.06
CA HIS A 59 -12.56 9.62 -6.01
C HIS A 59 -13.12 8.21 -6.07
N TYR A 60 -13.84 7.82 -5.01
CA TYR A 60 -14.37 6.48 -4.83
C TYR A 60 -15.84 6.54 -4.46
N ASP A 61 -16.67 5.76 -5.16
CA ASP A 61 -18.11 5.69 -4.91
C ASP A 61 -18.57 4.27 -4.61
N LEU A 62 -19.51 4.15 -3.66
CA LEU A 62 -20.15 2.88 -3.34
C LEU A 62 -21.16 2.52 -4.42
N LEU A 63 -20.90 1.42 -5.13
CA LEU A 63 -21.77 0.89 -6.17
C LEU A 63 -22.80 -0.07 -5.62
N LYS A 64 -22.38 -0.95 -4.69
CA LYS A 64 -23.24 -1.97 -4.07
C LYS A 64 -22.82 -2.27 -2.64
N ASP A 65 -23.80 -2.55 -1.78
CA ASP A 65 -23.59 -3.22 -0.50
C ASP A 65 -24.59 -4.37 -0.34
N GLU A 66 -24.08 -5.59 -0.26
CA GLU A 66 -24.91 -6.79 -0.26
C GLU A 66 -24.38 -7.85 0.70
N GLY A 67 -25.24 -8.80 1.07
CA GLY A 67 -24.91 -9.87 2.01
C GLY A 67 -25.40 -9.62 3.44
N PRO A 68 -25.45 -10.69 4.27
CA PRO A 68 -25.86 -10.60 5.66
C PRO A 68 -24.81 -9.86 6.50
N ASP A 69 -25.17 -9.37 7.69
CA ASP A 69 -24.26 -8.56 8.54
C ASP A 69 -22.89 -9.22 8.82
N HIS A 70 -22.84 -10.55 8.84
CA HIS A 70 -21.62 -11.32 9.09
C HIS A 70 -20.82 -11.69 7.83
N ASP A 71 -21.36 -11.42 6.63
CA ASP A 71 -20.69 -11.65 5.33
C ASP A 71 -21.04 -10.52 4.34
N LYS A 72 -20.94 -9.28 4.85
CA LYS A 72 -21.26 -8.09 4.06
C LYS A 72 -20.16 -7.84 3.04
N LYS A 73 -20.55 -7.62 1.79
CA LYS A 73 -19.67 -7.28 0.67
C LYS A 73 -19.99 -5.89 0.17
N PHE A 74 -18.95 -5.11 -0.05
CA PHE A 74 -19.02 -3.76 -0.60
C PHE A 74 -18.32 -3.78 -1.95
N THR A 75 -18.98 -3.22 -2.97
CA THR A 75 -18.39 -2.95 -4.28
C THR A 75 -18.20 -1.45 -4.42
N ILE A 76 -16.97 -1.02 -4.67
CA ILE A 76 -16.61 0.39 -4.81
C ILE A 76 -15.98 0.61 -6.18
N GLY A 77 -16.38 1.68 -6.85
CA GLY A 77 -15.75 2.15 -8.09
C GLY A 77 -14.67 3.19 -7.79
N ALA A 78 -13.52 3.11 -8.47
CA ALA A 78 -12.47 4.11 -8.48
C ALA A 78 -12.59 4.95 -9.76
N TYR A 79 -12.68 6.26 -9.59
CA TYR A 79 -12.97 7.21 -10.66
C TYR A 79 -11.84 8.23 -10.83
N ILE A 80 -11.62 8.65 -12.07
CA ILE A 80 -10.81 9.83 -12.41
C ILE A 80 -11.73 10.80 -13.17
N GLY A 81 -12.05 11.94 -12.56
CA GLY A 81 -13.14 12.77 -13.07
C GLY A 81 -14.44 11.95 -13.08
N GLU A 82 -15.19 11.94 -14.17
CA GLU A 82 -16.43 11.15 -14.30
C GLU A 82 -16.20 9.72 -14.83
N GLU A 83 -14.96 9.35 -15.16
CA GLU A 83 -14.64 8.05 -15.76
C GLU A 83 -14.43 6.98 -14.67
N LEU A 84 -15.24 5.91 -14.71
CA LEU A 84 -15.00 4.72 -13.90
C LEU A 84 -13.79 3.96 -14.44
N ILE A 85 -12.71 3.91 -13.67
CA ILE A 85 -11.48 3.23 -14.08
C ILE A 85 -11.50 1.75 -13.69
N ALA A 86 -11.92 1.46 -12.46
CA ALA A 86 -11.97 0.10 -11.94
C ALA A 86 -12.99 -0.06 -10.83
N GLU A 87 -13.41 -1.30 -10.58
CA GLU A 87 -14.19 -1.67 -9.40
C GLU A 87 -13.34 -2.54 -8.46
N GLY A 88 -13.65 -2.48 -7.17
CA GLY A 88 -13.04 -3.30 -6.13
C GLY A 88 -14.07 -3.84 -5.16
N ILE A 89 -13.82 -5.03 -4.62
CA ILE A 89 -14.74 -5.73 -3.73
C ILE A 89 -14.06 -6.06 -2.41
N GLY A 90 -14.74 -5.78 -1.30
CA GLY A 90 -14.18 -6.02 0.03
C GLY A 90 -15.23 -6.32 1.09
N SER A 91 -14.80 -6.97 2.18
CA SER A 91 -15.63 -7.20 3.37
C SER A 91 -15.87 -5.93 4.20
N SER A 92 -15.21 -4.83 3.83
CA SER A 92 -15.42 -3.49 4.37
C SER A 92 -15.23 -2.48 3.24
N LYS A 93 -15.78 -1.27 3.41
CA LYS A 93 -15.59 -0.17 2.43
C LYS A 93 -14.11 0.11 2.17
N GLN A 94 -13.29 0.20 3.22
CA GLN A 94 -11.86 0.45 3.08
C GLN A 94 -11.15 -0.64 2.27
N LYS A 95 -11.46 -1.93 2.50
CA LYS A 95 -10.88 -3.02 1.70
C LYS A 95 -11.33 -2.97 0.24
N ALA A 96 -12.59 -2.60 -0.01
CA ALA A 96 -13.11 -2.44 -1.37
C ALA A 96 -12.45 -1.25 -2.10
N GLU A 97 -12.18 -0.14 -1.41
CA GLU A 97 -11.41 0.99 -1.94
C GLU A 97 -9.97 0.61 -2.29
N ASP A 98 -9.28 -0.11 -1.38
CA ASP A 98 -7.91 -0.57 -1.62
C ASP A 98 -7.83 -1.51 -2.83
N ASP A 99 -8.81 -2.42 -2.96
CA ASP A 99 -8.93 -3.32 -4.10
C ASP A 99 -9.21 -2.55 -5.40
N ALA A 100 -10.12 -1.57 -5.36
CA ALA A 100 -10.45 -0.72 -6.51
C ALA A 100 -9.23 0.08 -6.99
N ALA A 101 -8.47 0.65 -6.05
CA ALA A 101 -7.24 1.39 -6.34
C ALA A 101 -6.17 0.49 -6.98
N ARG A 102 -5.96 -0.73 -6.45
CA ARG A 102 -5.04 -1.72 -7.04
C ARG A 102 -5.44 -2.08 -8.46
N ASN A 103 -6.74 -2.28 -8.69
CA ASN A 103 -7.26 -2.60 -10.03
C ASN A 103 -7.11 -1.42 -10.99
N ALA A 104 -7.36 -0.19 -10.53
CA ALA A 104 -7.18 1.01 -11.34
C ALA A 104 -5.71 1.23 -11.74
N LEU A 105 -4.78 1.07 -10.80
CA LEU A 105 -3.33 1.11 -11.06
C LEU A 105 -2.91 0.06 -12.09
N LYS A 106 -3.45 -1.16 -12.01
CA LYS A 106 -3.21 -2.22 -13.00
C LYS A 106 -3.72 -1.85 -14.38
N ILE A 107 -4.96 -1.37 -14.48
CA ILE A 107 -5.61 -1.03 -15.75
C ILE A 107 -4.89 0.13 -16.45
N LYS A 108 -4.47 1.15 -15.69
CA LYS A 108 -3.70 2.29 -16.22
C LYS A 108 -2.23 1.96 -16.47
N GLY A 109 -1.73 0.81 -16.01
CA GLY A 109 -0.32 0.43 -16.14
C GLY A 109 0.62 1.18 -15.19
N TRP A 110 0.08 1.71 -14.09
CA TRP A 110 0.81 2.49 -13.08
C TRP A 110 1.25 1.66 -11.85
N MET A 111 1.11 0.32 -11.92
CA MET A 111 1.77 -0.52 -10.93
C MET A 111 3.29 -0.48 -11.17
N GLU A 112 4.06 -0.08 -10.16
CA GLU A 112 5.51 -0.24 -10.20
C GLU A 112 5.85 -1.73 -10.37
N HIS A 113 6.45 -2.07 -11.50
CA HIS A 113 7.18 -3.31 -11.62
C HIS A 113 8.43 -3.17 -10.75
N THR A 114 8.48 -3.85 -9.60
CA THR A 114 9.75 -4.12 -8.93
C THR A 114 10.57 -5.06 -9.79
N THR A 115 11.13 -4.58 -10.90
CA THR A 115 12.30 -5.21 -11.51
C THR A 115 13.49 -4.88 -10.62
N LYS A 116 13.85 -5.81 -9.74
CA LYS A 116 15.26 -6.05 -9.47
C LYS A 116 15.62 -7.42 -10.00
N SER A 117 16.43 -7.38 -11.05
CA SER A 117 17.23 -8.48 -11.59
C SER A 117 17.77 -9.37 -10.47
N PRO A 118 17.79 -10.70 -10.64
CA PRO A 118 18.72 -11.52 -9.87
C PRO A 118 20.12 -11.00 -10.22
N ALA A 119 20.84 -10.49 -9.23
CA ALA A 119 22.27 -10.28 -9.37
C ALA A 119 22.91 -11.67 -9.46
N GLU A 120 23.62 -11.90 -10.57
CA GLU A 120 24.55 -13.00 -10.79
C GLU A 120 25.67 -13.02 -9.73
#